data_AF-A0A2K9A4Q4-F1
#
_entry.id   AF-A0A2K9A4Q4-F1
#
_cell.length_a   1.000
_cell.length_b   1.000
_cell.length_c   1.000
_cell.angle_alpha   90.00
_cell.angle_beta   90.00
_cell.angle_gamma   90.00
#
_symmetry.space_group_name_H-M   'P 1'
#
loop_
_entity.id
_entity.type
_entity.pdbx_description
1 polymer ?
#
loop_
_entity_poly.entity_id
_entity_poly.type
_entity_poly.pdbx_seq_one_letter_code
_entity_poly.pdbx_strand_id
1 'polypeptide(L)'
;MKKYEIMYIIRPTVESENIKKIVNNFNEIFVNYNSEVQELKELGLKDLAYEIEHHKKGYYVWLLANATPEAIAEFNRVVRITEEVIRFIVVKEGE
;
A
#
# COMPACT_ATOMS: atom_id res chain seq x y z
N MET A 1 19.00 -1.43 -6.14
CA MET A 1 17.69 -1.42 -5.46
C MET A 1 17.75 -0.38 -4.35
N LYS A 2 16.65 0.30 -4.08
CA LYS A 2 16.56 1.35 -3.06
C LYS A 2 15.49 0.93 -2.07
N LYS A 3 15.65 1.35 -0.82
CA LYS A 3 14.63 1.13 0.20
C LYS A 3 13.53 2.17 0.05
N TYR A 4 12.30 1.68 0.06
CA TYR A 4 11.09 2.48 0.01
C TYR A 4 10.19 2.09 1.17
N GLU A 5 9.65 3.10 1.81
CA GLU A 5 8.61 2.99 2.81
C GLU A 5 7.29 3.36 2.15
N ILE A 6 6.34 2.43 2.17
CA ILE A 6 5.06 2.58 1.51
C ILE A 6 3.96 2.42 2.54
N MET A 7 3.05 3.39 2.56
CA MET A 7 1.86 3.33 3.38
C MET A 7 0.65 3.64 2.54
N TYR A 8 -0.38 2.81 2.66
CA TYR A 8 -1.65 3.03 1.99
C TYR A 8 -2.84 2.72 2.90
N ILE A 9 -3.97 3.34 2.58
CA ILE A 9 -5.19 3.29 3.34
C ILE A 9 -6.27 2.69 2.43
N ILE A 10 -6.85 1.58 2.86
CA ILE A 10 -7.97 0.91 2.17
C ILE A 10 -9.29 1.41 2.78
N ARG A 11 -10.33 1.52 1.94
CA ARG A 11 -11.70 1.83 2.38
C ARG A 11 -12.16 0.87 3.50
N PRO A 12 -12.86 1.38 4.53
CA PRO A 12 -13.31 0.57 5.66
C PRO A 12 -14.49 -0.36 5.32
N THR A 13 -15.13 -0.15 4.16
CA THR A 13 -16.26 -0.95 3.68
C THR A 13 -15.84 -2.24 2.98
N VAL A 14 -14.53 -2.41 2.72
CA VAL A 14 -14.00 -3.60 2.05
C VAL A 14 -13.95 -4.75 3.04
N GLU A 15 -14.42 -5.91 2.61
CA GLU A 15 -14.37 -7.15 3.40
C GLU A 15 -12.93 -7.60 3.64
N SER A 16 -12.68 -8.25 4.78
CA SER A 16 -11.34 -8.70 5.19
C SER A 16 -10.68 -9.64 4.18
N GLU A 17 -11.46 -10.45 3.46
CA GLU A 17 -10.93 -11.32 2.40
C GLU A 17 -10.40 -10.51 1.21
N ASN A 18 -11.12 -9.46 0.81
CA ASN A 18 -10.71 -8.58 -0.27
C ASN A 18 -9.51 -7.70 0.14
N ILE A 19 -9.42 -7.29 1.40
CA ILE A 19 -8.22 -6.61 1.94
C ILE A 19 -6.98 -7.49 1.73
N LYS A 20 -7.05 -8.77 2.09
CA LYS A 20 -5.93 -9.72 1.90
C LYS A 20 -5.58 -9.90 0.42
N LYS A 21 -6.57 -9.97 -0.46
CA LYS A 21 -6.34 -10.03 -1.92
C LYS A 21 -5.61 -8.80 -2.42
N ILE A 22 -6.01 -7.60 -1.99
CA ILE A 22 -5.35 -6.34 -2.37
C ILE A 22 -3.90 -6.32 -1.89
N VAL A 23 -3.66 -6.69 -0.63
CA VAL A 23 -2.32 -6.76 -0.04
C VAL A 23 -1.43 -7.76 -0.78
N ASN A 24 -1.96 -8.94 -1.11
CA ASN A 24 -1.24 -9.96 -1.87
C ASN A 24 -0.92 -9.49 -3.30
N ASN A 25 -1.89 -8.89 -4.00
CA ASN A 25 -1.66 -8.34 -5.34
C ASN A 25 -0.53 -7.29 -5.34
N PHE A 26 -0.47 -6.43 -4.32
CA PHE A 26 0.62 -5.46 -4.20
C PHE A 26 1.97 -6.11 -3.89
N ASN A 27 2.01 -7.16 -3.06
CA ASN A 27 3.24 -7.92 -2.82
C ASN A 27 3.72 -8.64 -4.08
N GLU A 28 2.82 -9.20 -4.88
CA GLU A 28 3.16 -9.86 -6.15
C GLU A 28 3.83 -8.92 -7.15
N ILE A 29 3.45 -7.64 -7.18
CA ILE A 29 4.14 -6.63 -8.00
C ILE A 29 5.62 -6.57 -7.63
N PHE A 30 5.96 -6.52 -6.34
CA PHE A 30 7.36 -6.46 -5.94
C PHE A 30 8.11 -7.74 -6.34
N VAL A 31 7.51 -8.91 -6.12
CA VAL A 31 8.11 -10.20 -6.51
C VAL A 31 8.36 -10.30 -8.01
N ASN A 32 7.39 -9.88 -8.84
CA ASN A 32 7.49 -9.94 -10.31
C ASN A 32 8.59 -9.06 -10.89
N TYR A 33 8.96 -7.98 -10.19
CA TYR A 33 9.99 -7.03 -10.61
C TYR A 33 11.32 -7.22 -9.86
N ASN A 34 11.60 -8.45 -9.39
CA ASN A 34 12.81 -8.82 -8.65
C ASN A 34 13.08 -7.89 -7.45
N SER A 35 12.02 -7.47 -6.76
CA SER A 35 12.05 -6.61 -5.58
C SER A 35 11.58 -7.39 -4.36
N GLU A 36 12.07 -7.02 -3.19
CA GLU A 36 11.82 -7.75 -1.94
C GLU A 36 11.06 -6.86 -0.96
N VAL A 37 9.96 -7.38 -0.40
CA VAL A 37 9.27 -6.76 0.74
C VAL A 37 9.94 -7.24 2.02
N GLN A 38 10.65 -6.35 2.70
CA GLN A 38 11.42 -6.67 3.91
C GLN A 38 10.49 -6.81 5.13
N GLU A 39 9.51 -5.93 5.23
CA GLU A 39 8.58 -5.92 6.34
C GLU A 39 7.20 -5.49 5.85
N LEU A 40 6.16 -6.16 6.33
CA LEU A 40 4.77 -5.81 6.08
C LEU A 40 4.02 -5.78 7.40
N LYS A 41 3.34 -4.66 7.67
CA LYS A 41 2.56 -4.41 8.88
C LYS A 41 1.15 -3.99 8.49
N GLU A 42 0.20 -4.85 8.81
CA GLU A 42 -1.22 -4.51 8.78
C GLU A 42 -1.60 -3.85 10.10
N LEU A 43 -1.80 -2.53 10.08
CA LEU A 43 -2.11 -1.73 11.26
C LEU A 43 -3.59 -1.77 11.63
N GLY A 44 -4.41 -2.41 10.82
CA GLY A 44 -5.84 -2.56 11.05
C GLY A 44 -6.64 -1.30 10.76
N LEU A 45 -7.90 -1.31 11.21
CA LEU A 45 -8.85 -0.23 11.02
C LEU A 45 -8.62 0.88 12.07
N LYS A 46 -8.37 2.10 11.61
CA LYS A 46 -8.13 3.28 12.44
C LYS A 46 -9.02 4.43 12.04
N ASP A 47 -9.35 5.30 12.99
CA ASP A 47 -10.07 6.54 12.73
C ASP A 47 -9.11 7.57 12.09
N LEU A 48 -9.55 8.19 11.00
CA LEU A 48 -8.81 9.24 10.28
C LEU A 48 -9.01 10.58 11.00
N ALA A 49 -7.98 11.43 10.99
CA ALA A 49 -8.07 12.77 11.60
C ALA A 49 -9.10 13.67 10.90
N TYR A 50 -9.39 13.40 9.63
CA TYR A 50 -10.39 14.07 8.83
C TYR A 50 -10.95 13.11 7.77
N GLU A 51 -12.09 13.48 7.18
CA GLU A 51 -12.77 12.66 6.19
C GLU A 51 -12.01 12.66 4.85
N ILE A 52 -11.72 11.47 4.34
CA ILE A 52 -11.10 11.26 3.02
C ILE A 52 -12.10 10.46 2.20
N GLU A 53 -12.52 10.99 1.04
CA GLU A 53 -13.50 10.33 0.16
C GLU A 53 -14.76 9.83 0.91
N HIS A 54 -15.30 10.65 1.81
CA HIS A 54 -16.46 10.31 2.64
C HIS A 54 -16.26 9.20 3.69
N HIS A 55 -15.01 8.84 3.98
CA HIS A 55 -14.68 7.87 5.02
C HIS A 55 -13.99 8.54 6.21
N LYS A 56 -14.48 8.23 7.42
CA LYS A 56 -13.88 8.65 8.71
C LYS A 56 -12.94 7.59 9.30
N LYS A 57 -12.94 6.39 8.73
CA LYS A 57 -12.08 5.27 9.13
C LYS A 57 -11.36 4.73 7.90
N GLY A 58 -10.21 4.11 8.10
CA GLY A 58 -9.47 3.45 7.04
C GLY A 58 -8.64 2.29 7.58
N TYR A 59 -8.43 1.28 6.74
CA TYR A 59 -7.53 0.17 7.07
C TYR A 59 -6.11 0.52 6.63
N TYR A 60 -5.20 0.62 7.58
CA TYR A 60 -3.83 1.02 7.33
C TYR A 60 -2.95 -0.19 7.04
N VAL A 61 -2.20 -0.11 5.94
CA VAL A 61 -1.12 -1.06 5.65
C VAL A 61 0.15 -0.28 5.43
N TRP A 62 1.20 -0.76 6.06
CA TRP A 62 2.54 -0.23 5.96
C TRP A 62 3.48 -1.33 5.51
N LEU A 63 4.40 -1.02 4.62
CA LEU A 63 5.43 -1.97 4.20
C LEU A 63 6.74 -1.26 3.90
N LEU A 64 7.83 -1.98 4.17
CA LEU A 64 9.19 -1.63 3.82
C LEU A 64 9.63 -2.55 2.69
N ALA A 65 9.96 -1.97 1.54
CA ALA A 65 10.39 -2.73 0.37
C ALA A 65 11.76 -2.28 -0.11
N ASN A 66 12.63 -3.24 -0.44
CA ASN A 66 13.82 -3.01 -1.22
C ASN A 66 13.47 -3.23 -2.70
N ALA A 67 13.21 -2.14 -3.41
CA ALA A 67 12.60 -2.18 -4.73
C ALA A 67 13.45 -1.52 -5.82
N THR A 68 13.22 -1.97 -7.05
CA THR A 68 13.71 -1.31 -8.26
C THR A 68 12.82 -0.11 -8.61
N PRO A 69 13.32 0.91 -9.31
CA PRO A 69 12.50 2.02 -9.79
C PRO A 69 11.29 1.55 -10.63
N GLU A 70 11.46 0.48 -11.39
CA GLU A 70 10.41 -0.12 -12.23
C GLU A 70 9.28 -0.72 -11.37
N ALA A 71 9.63 -1.45 -10.30
CA ALA A 71 8.64 -1.99 -9.37
C ALA A 71 7.82 -0.88 -8.69
N ILE A 72 8.46 0.23 -8.31
CA ILE A 72 7.78 1.38 -7.70
C ILE A 72 6.91 2.10 -8.72
N ALA A 73 7.35 2.23 -9.97
CA ALA A 73 6.54 2.82 -11.03
C ALA A 73 5.28 1.99 -11.28
N GLU A 74 5.42 0.66 -11.31
CA GLU A 74 4.29 -0.25 -11.47
C GLU A 74 3.35 -0.22 -10.26
N PHE A 75 3.88 -0.25 -9.03
CA PHE A 75 3.08 -0.09 -7.82
C PHE A 75 2.27 1.21 -7.85
N ASN A 76 2.91 2.34 -8.19
CA ASN A 76 2.23 3.64 -8.32
C ASN A 76 1.13 3.63 -9.39
N ARG A 77 1.30 2.87 -10.47
CA ARG A 77 0.30 2.71 -11.51
C ARG A 77 -0.90 1.90 -11.00
N VAL A 78 -0.65 0.75 -10.40
CA VAL A 78 -1.72 -0.16 -9.93
C VAL A 78 -2.49 0.46 -8.77
N VAL A 79 -1.81 1.03 -7.77
CA VAL A 79 -2.47 1.63 -6.59
C VAL A 79 -3.40 2.79 -6.95
N ARG A 80 -3.12 3.52 -8.04
CA ARG A 80 -3.99 4.59 -8.57
C ARG A 80 -5.22 4.06 -9.30
N ILE A 81 -5.17 2.83 -9.81
CA ILE A 81 -6.28 2.17 -10.50
C ILE A 81 -7.19 1.47 -9.50
N THR A 82 -6.62 1.01 -8.38
CA THR A 82 -7.36 0.38 -7.29
C THR A 82 -8.22 1.40 -6.55
N GLU A 83 -9.50 1.46 -6.88
CA GLU A 83 -10.46 2.40 -6.27
C GLU A 83 -10.57 2.20 -4.75
N GLU A 84 -10.33 0.99 -4.25
CA GLU A 84 -10.40 0.66 -2.83
C GLU A 84 -9.36 1.39 -1.98
N VAL A 85 -8.30 1.92 -2.59
CA VAL A 85 -7.25 2.68 -1.90
C VAL A 85 -7.58 4.16 -1.93
N ILE A 86 -7.94 4.72 -0.78
CA ILE A 86 -8.31 6.15 -0.67
C ILE A 86 -7.10 7.07 -0.57
N ARG A 87 -5.95 6.54 -0.15
CA ARG A 87 -4.71 7.30 -0.04
C ARG A 87 -3.52 6.38 0.00
N PHE A 88 -2.42 6.81 -0.61
CA PHE A 88 -1.14 6.15 -0.49
C PHE A 88 -0.01 7.18 -0.45
N ILE A 89 1.12 6.77 0.11
CA ILE A 89 2.37 7.52 0.09
C ILE A 89 3.50 6.52 -0.13
N VAL A 90 4.44 6.91 -0.99
CA VAL A 90 5.67 6.19 -1.26
C VAL A 90 6.80 7.14 -0.91
N VAL A 91 7.63 6.77 0.06
CA VAL A 91 8.79 7.53 0.51
C VAL A 91 10.03 6.71 0.19
N LYS A 92 11.06 7.36 -0.32
CA LYS A 92 12.36 6.72 -0.51
C LYS A 92 13.19 6.96 0.74
N GLU A 93 13.70 5.90 1.35
CA GLU A 93 14.47 6.02 2.59
C GLU A 93 15.77 6.79 2.31
N GLY A 94 15.98 7.91 3.02
CA GLY A 94 17.16 8.77 2.89
C GLY A 94 16.98 10.05 2.06
N GLU A 95 15.77 10.39 1.63
CA GLU A 95 15.37 11.71 1.07
C GLU A 95 14.18 12.28 1.85
#